data_AF-A0A2G0VXM2-F1
#
_entry.id   AF-A0A2G0VXM2-F1
#
_cell.length_a   1.000
_cell.length_b   1.000
_cell.length_c   1.000
_cell.angle_alpha   90.00
_cell.angle_beta   90.00
_cell.angle_gamma   90.00
#
_symmetry.space_group_name_H-M   'P 1'
#
loop_
_entity.id
_entity.type
_entity.pdbx_description
1 polymer ?
#
loop_
_entity_poly.entity_id
_entity_poly.type
_entity_poly.pdbx_seq_one_letter_code
_entity_poly.pdbx_strand_id
1 'polypeptide(L)'
;MKPLYLCSILLLAGCAPAPKYLVPAGAPHALIRSELVSMENYRNGVSLVEAPAIGCKYGRTVATAPGGLLVSVHKNVSTPEIFFPIEAGKPLHLVMRATANAGRSCRVEFVSEFAPGARYVIKGGIVDRPGTLSGCYIEIFDVDSGARVPMADEPKIDRNCALDRLPTL
;
A
#
# COMPACT_ATOMS: atom_id res chain seq x y z
N MET A 1 -37.15 -16.43 34.02
CA MET A 1 -37.11 -15.96 32.62
C MET A 1 -35.75 -15.34 32.39
N LYS A 2 -34.95 -15.88 31.45
CA LYS A 2 -33.51 -15.58 31.24
C LYS A 2 -33.31 -14.32 30.39
N PRO A 3 -32.39 -13.41 30.71
CA PRO A 3 -32.05 -12.28 29.86
C PRO A 3 -31.08 -12.75 28.75
N LEU A 4 -31.57 -12.77 27.51
CA LEU A 4 -30.76 -12.92 26.29
C LEU A 4 -30.51 -11.52 25.70
N TYR A 5 -29.55 -10.78 26.23
CA TYR A 5 -29.08 -9.53 25.61
C TYR A 5 -27.60 -9.30 25.95
N LEU A 6 -26.71 -10.21 25.51
CA LEU A 6 -25.27 -10.01 25.70
C LEU A 6 -24.41 -10.62 24.59
N CYS A 7 -24.90 -10.62 23.33
CA CYS A 7 -24.12 -11.13 22.19
C CYS A 7 -23.98 -10.17 20.99
N SER A 8 -24.40 -8.90 21.10
CA SER A 8 -24.39 -7.99 19.93
C SER A 8 -23.18 -7.05 19.83
N ILE A 9 -22.13 -7.20 20.66
CA ILE A 9 -21.01 -6.23 20.69
C ILE A 9 -19.77 -6.70 19.88
N LEU A 10 -19.73 -7.92 19.34
CA LEU A 10 -18.49 -8.48 18.74
C LEU A 10 -18.32 -8.29 17.22
N LEU A 11 -19.18 -7.53 16.53
CA LEU A 11 -19.08 -7.32 15.07
C LEU A 11 -18.49 -5.96 14.65
N LEU A 12 -18.03 -5.15 15.59
CA LEU A 12 -17.23 -3.96 15.31
C LEU A 12 -15.74 -4.29 15.24
N ALA A 13 -15.36 -5.27 14.41
CA ALA A 13 -14.04 -5.22 13.78
C ALA A 13 -14.09 -4.12 12.71
N GLY A 14 -14.30 -2.88 13.17
CA GLY A 14 -14.23 -1.69 12.36
C GLY A 14 -12.85 -1.66 11.73
N CYS A 15 -12.81 -1.42 10.42
CA CYS A 15 -11.60 -1.27 9.64
C CYS A 15 -10.71 -0.23 10.34
N ALA A 16 -9.75 -0.68 11.15
CA ALA A 16 -8.82 0.25 11.78
C ALA A 16 -8.04 0.92 10.64
N PRO A 17 -7.90 2.25 10.65
CA PRO A 17 -7.13 2.93 9.63
C PRO A 17 -5.73 2.31 9.57
N ALA A 18 -5.24 2.05 8.36
CA ALA A 18 -3.90 1.47 8.17
C ALA A 18 -2.89 2.30 8.98
N PRO A 19 -2.06 1.65 9.82
CA PRO A 19 -1.13 2.38 10.66
C PRO A 19 -0.17 3.18 9.77
N LYS A 20 0.26 4.35 10.22
CA LYS A 20 1.26 5.14 9.49
C LYS A 20 2.55 4.34 9.37
N TYR A 21 3.14 4.33 8.17
CA TYR A 21 4.42 3.68 7.94
C TYR A 21 5.53 4.37 8.75
N LEU A 22 6.39 3.57 9.37
CA LEU A 22 7.57 4.00 10.11
C LEU A 22 8.75 3.16 9.66
N VAL A 23 9.87 3.80 9.35
CA VAL A 23 11.11 3.09 9.04
C VAL A 23 11.61 2.38 10.30
N PRO A 24 11.95 1.08 10.23
CA PRO A 24 12.52 0.36 11.36
C PRO A 24 13.79 1.03 11.91
N ALA A 25 13.95 1.00 13.23
CA ALA A 25 15.11 1.62 13.88
C ALA A 25 16.43 0.97 13.41
N GLY A 26 17.39 1.80 13.00
CA GLY A 26 18.69 1.36 12.51
C GLY A 26 18.71 0.83 11.08
N ALA A 27 17.57 0.79 10.38
CA ALA A 27 17.54 0.40 8.98
C ALA A 27 18.08 1.55 8.07
N PRO A 28 18.81 1.22 6.99
CA PRO A 28 19.12 2.19 5.96
C PRO A 28 17.83 2.75 5.37
N HIS A 29 17.83 4.03 5.03
CA HIS A 29 16.64 4.70 4.51
C HIS A 29 16.96 5.56 3.28
N ALA A 30 15.93 5.75 2.46
CA ALA A 30 15.87 6.73 1.38
C ALA A 30 14.82 7.78 1.75
N LEU A 31 14.74 8.86 0.97
CA LEU A 31 13.66 9.84 1.08
C LEU A 31 12.74 9.74 -0.13
N ILE A 32 11.43 9.73 0.11
CA ILE A 32 10.43 9.74 -0.96
C ILE A 32 9.49 10.92 -0.81
N ARG A 33 9.01 11.45 -1.95
CA ARG A 33 7.93 12.44 -2.01
C ARG A 33 6.89 11.96 -3.00
N SER A 34 5.61 12.17 -2.69
CA SER A 34 4.52 11.85 -3.60
C SER A 34 4.10 13.05 -4.44
N GLU A 35 3.96 12.80 -5.74
CA GLU A 35 3.28 13.60 -6.76
C GLU A 35 2.11 12.79 -7.34
N LEU A 36 1.48 11.96 -6.51
CA LEU A 36 0.29 11.20 -6.88
C LEU A 36 -0.93 12.13 -7.01
N VAL A 37 -1.79 11.85 -7.99
CA VAL A 37 -2.95 12.69 -8.34
C VAL A 37 -4.25 11.91 -8.18
N SER A 38 -5.23 12.48 -7.48
CA SER A 38 -6.55 11.87 -7.23
C SER A 38 -7.64 12.35 -8.19
N MET A 39 -7.31 13.22 -9.13
CA MET A 39 -8.24 14.07 -9.89
C MET A 39 -8.98 15.06 -8.97
N GLU A 40 -9.45 16.18 -9.53
CA GLU A 40 -10.11 17.26 -8.80
C GLU A 40 -11.55 16.90 -8.40
N ASN A 41 -11.70 15.98 -7.44
CA ASN A 41 -12.98 15.70 -6.82
C ASN A 41 -12.83 15.28 -5.37
N TYR A 42 -13.71 15.78 -4.50
CA TYR A 42 -13.67 15.49 -3.06
C TYR A 42 -13.96 14.02 -2.72
N ARG A 43 -14.60 13.26 -3.62
CA ARG A 43 -14.88 11.83 -3.39
C ARG A 43 -13.75 10.93 -3.87
N ASN A 44 -12.75 11.50 -4.51
CA ASN A 44 -11.63 10.74 -5.00
C ASN A 44 -10.49 10.73 -3.98
N GLY A 45 -9.74 9.64 -3.99
CA GLY A 45 -8.55 9.49 -3.18
C GLY A 45 -7.57 8.54 -3.82
N VAL A 46 -6.30 8.72 -3.51
CA VAL A 46 -5.24 7.75 -3.80
C VAL A 46 -4.51 7.46 -2.50
N SER A 47 -4.13 6.22 -2.25
CA SER A 47 -3.21 5.89 -1.18
C SER A 47 -2.10 5.00 -1.70
N LEU A 48 -0.92 5.15 -1.13
CA LEU A 48 0.21 4.25 -1.29
C LEU A 48 0.50 3.63 0.08
N VAL A 49 0.56 2.31 0.13
CA VAL A 49 0.85 1.57 1.36
C VAL A 49 1.97 0.56 1.12
N GLU A 50 2.76 0.29 2.15
CA GLU A 50 3.52 -0.94 2.23
C GLU A 50 2.56 -2.10 2.48
N ALA A 51 2.68 -3.18 1.70
CA ALA A 51 1.88 -4.38 1.91
C ALA A 51 2.26 -5.07 3.23
N PRO A 52 1.31 -5.74 3.91
CA PRO A 52 1.63 -6.57 5.06
C PRO A 52 2.67 -7.63 4.72
N ALA A 53 3.63 -7.85 5.62
CA ALA A 53 4.54 -8.98 5.49
C ALA A 53 3.74 -10.28 5.66
N ILE A 54 3.85 -11.18 4.69
CA ILE A 54 3.19 -12.50 4.72
C ILE A 54 4.22 -13.56 5.08
N GLY A 55 3.86 -14.47 5.98
CA GLY A 55 4.71 -15.60 6.35
C GLY A 55 3.94 -16.66 7.12
N CYS A 56 4.66 -17.69 7.57
CA CYS A 56 4.07 -18.76 8.35
C CYS A 56 3.92 -18.37 9.82
N LYS A 57 2.69 -18.36 10.34
CA LYS A 57 2.40 -18.25 11.78
C LYS A 57 1.41 -19.33 12.18
N TYR A 58 1.70 -20.04 13.26
CA TYR A 58 0.91 -21.19 13.73
C TYR A 58 0.67 -22.24 12.63
N GLY A 59 1.63 -22.39 11.71
CA GLY A 59 1.53 -23.32 10.59
C GLY A 59 0.63 -22.87 9.43
N ARG A 60 0.04 -21.67 9.46
CA ARG A 60 -0.73 -21.11 8.33
C ARG A 60 -0.01 -19.90 7.70
N THR A 61 -0.24 -19.67 6.41
CA THR A 61 0.19 -18.44 5.74
C THR A 61 -0.70 -17.29 6.19
N VAL A 62 -0.14 -16.32 6.92
CA VAL A 62 -0.87 -15.15 7.44
C VAL A 62 -0.01 -13.90 7.38
N ALA A 63 -0.62 -12.74 7.58
CA ALA A 63 0.12 -11.50 7.82
C ALA A 63 0.88 -11.60 9.15
N THR A 64 2.21 -11.51 9.09
CA THR A 64 3.11 -11.57 10.25
C THR A 64 3.43 -10.19 10.80
N ALA A 65 3.36 -9.15 9.96
CA ALA A 65 3.42 -7.75 10.37
C ALA A 65 2.39 -6.92 9.59
N PRO A 66 1.77 -5.89 10.22
CA PRO A 66 0.89 -4.99 9.50
C PRO A 66 1.70 -4.19 8.47
N GLY A 67 1.10 -3.94 7.31
CA GLY A 67 1.62 -2.95 6.36
C GLY A 67 1.44 -1.53 6.90
N GLY A 68 2.01 -0.54 6.22
CA GLY A 68 1.98 0.86 6.64
C GLY A 68 1.48 1.82 5.56
N LEU A 69 0.65 2.80 5.94
CA LEU A 69 0.28 3.91 5.07
C LEU A 69 1.49 4.84 4.86
N LEU A 70 1.95 4.91 3.60
CA LEU A 70 3.04 5.78 3.18
C LEU A 70 2.50 7.15 2.74
N VAL A 71 1.48 7.13 1.87
CA VAL A 71 0.91 8.34 1.26
C VAL A 71 -0.60 8.23 1.24
N SER A 72 -1.27 9.34 1.53
CA SER A 72 -2.67 9.57 1.21
C SER A 72 -2.80 10.85 0.38
N VAL A 73 -3.55 10.79 -0.72
CA VAL A 73 -3.85 11.93 -1.58
C VAL A 73 -5.34 12.17 -1.55
N HIS A 74 -5.71 13.40 -1.23
CA HIS A 74 -7.09 13.85 -1.26
C HIS A 74 -7.16 15.24 -1.89
N LYS A 75 -8.05 15.43 -2.86
CA LYS A 75 -8.14 16.71 -3.64
C LYS A 75 -6.77 17.15 -4.20
N ASN A 76 -5.99 16.20 -4.71
CA ASN A 76 -4.63 16.43 -5.21
C ASN A 76 -3.63 16.99 -4.17
N VAL A 77 -3.97 16.92 -2.87
CA VAL A 77 -3.04 17.22 -1.78
C VAL A 77 -2.51 15.91 -1.24
N SER A 78 -1.20 15.70 -1.35
CA SER A 78 -0.49 14.53 -0.83
C SER A 78 -0.17 14.73 0.65
N THR A 79 -0.35 13.69 1.47
CA THR A 79 0.10 13.64 2.86
C THR A 79 0.96 12.39 3.05
N PRO A 80 2.25 12.52 3.39
CA PRO A 80 3.00 13.78 3.57
C PRO A 80 3.18 14.58 2.26
N GLU A 81 3.34 15.90 2.39
CA GLU A 81 3.62 16.81 1.25
C GLU A 81 5.12 16.88 0.91
N ILE A 82 5.96 16.75 1.93
CA ILE A 82 7.42 16.86 1.81
C ILE A 82 8.07 15.48 1.70
N PHE A 83 9.38 15.47 1.43
CA PHE A 83 10.18 14.25 1.52
C PHE A 83 10.09 13.62 2.91
N PHE A 84 9.86 12.31 2.95
CA PHE A 84 9.78 11.53 4.18
C PHE A 84 10.54 10.21 4.02
N PRO A 85 11.01 9.62 5.13
CA PRO A 85 11.87 8.45 5.06
C PRO A 85 11.10 7.16 4.69
N ILE A 86 11.73 6.32 3.88
CA ILE A 86 11.32 4.94 3.59
C ILE A 86 12.53 4.01 3.77
N GLU A 87 12.30 2.76 4.16
CA GLU A 87 13.39 1.77 4.23
C GLU A 87 14.04 1.55 2.86
N ALA A 88 15.35 1.35 2.85
CA ALA A 88 16.17 1.23 1.65
C ALA A 88 17.10 0.01 1.70
N GLY A 89 17.75 -0.32 0.59
CA GLY A 89 18.67 -1.46 0.47
C GLY A 89 17.99 -2.83 0.54
N LYS A 90 16.67 -2.87 0.36
CA LYS A 90 15.89 -4.10 0.21
C LYS A 90 14.65 -3.87 -0.66
N PRO A 91 14.09 -4.94 -1.26
CA PRO A 91 12.80 -4.87 -1.93
C PRO A 91 11.66 -4.56 -0.95
N LEU A 92 10.80 -3.60 -1.31
CA LEU A 92 9.56 -3.28 -0.62
C LEU A 92 8.36 -3.61 -1.51
N HIS A 93 7.39 -4.32 -0.94
CA HIS A 93 6.10 -4.55 -1.60
C HIS A 93 5.17 -3.38 -1.33
N LEU A 94 4.82 -2.66 -2.38
CA LEU A 94 4.01 -1.45 -2.35
C LEU A 94 2.69 -1.67 -3.08
N VAL A 95 1.63 -1.07 -2.53
CA VAL A 95 0.28 -1.14 -3.09
C VAL A 95 -0.28 0.27 -3.20
N MET A 96 -0.53 0.71 -4.44
CA MET A 96 -1.32 1.91 -4.70
C MET A 96 -2.79 1.52 -4.83
N ARG A 97 -3.67 2.24 -4.14
CA ARG A 97 -5.12 2.13 -4.27
C ARG A 97 -5.67 3.47 -4.66
N ALA A 98 -6.58 3.52 -5.62
CA ALA A 98 -7.33 4.74 -5.89
C ALA A 98 -8.82 4.46 -5.93
N THR A 99 -9.58 5.45 -5.48
CA THR A 99 -11.03 5.50 -5.59
C THR A 99 -11.42 6.79 -6.29
N ALA A 100 -12.43 6.70 -7.13
CA ALA A 100 -13.04 7.83 -7.78
C ALA A 100 -14.56 7.71 -7.78
N ASN A 101 -15.23 8.81 -8.11
CA ASN A 101 -16.69 8.87 -8.22
C ASN A 101 -17.31 7.73 -9.05
N ALA A 102 -18.58 7.43 -8.75
CA ALA A 102 -19.34 6.35 -9.37
C ALA A 102 -18.77 4.94 -9.11
N GLY A 103 -18.17 4.72 -7.93
CA GLY A 103 -17.67 3.41 -7.52
C GLY A 103 -16.43 2.95 -8.28
N ARG A 104 -15.77 3.85 -9.02
CA ARG A 104 -14.54 3.54 -9.73
C ARG A 104 -13.42 3.33 -8.73
N SER A 105 -12.67 2.25 -8.91
CA SER A 105 -11.48 2.00 -8.13
C SER A 105 -10.44 1.27 -8.96
N CYS A 106 -9.20 1.39 -8.53
CA CYS A 106 -8.08 0.68 -9.13
C CYS A 106 -7.11 0.25 -8.02
N ARG A 107 -6.27 -0.71 -8.34
CA ARG A 107 -5.17 -1.15 -7.49
C ARG A 107 -3.97 -1.49 -8.35
N VAL A 108 -2.78 -1.07 -7.92
CA VAL A 108 -1.51 -1.45 -8.52
C VAL A 108 -0.62 -1.99 -7.41
N GLU A 109 -0.14 -3.21 -7.56
CA GLU A 109 0.76 -3.89 -6.62
C GLU A 109 2.09 -4.11 -7.33
N PHE A 110 3.19 -3.78 -6.66
CA PHE A 110 4.52 -3.86 -7.26
C PHE A 110 5.59 -3.94 -6.18
N VAL A 111 6.76 -4.44 -6.56
CA VAL A 111 7.95 -4.47 -5.72
C VAL A 111 9.00 -3.52 -6.29
N SER A 112 9.58 -2.69 -5.44
CA SER A 112 10.65 -1.76 -5.78
C SER A 112 11.70 -1.73 -4.68
N GLU A 113 12.94 -1.46 -5.04
CA GLU A 113 14.03 -1.25 -4.09
C GLU A 113 14.53 0.20 -4.20
N PHE A 114 14.81 0.81 -3.04
CA PHE A 114 15.34 2.16 -2.95
C PHE A 114 16.80 2.10 -2.49
N ALA A 115 17.67 2.91 -3.10
CA ALA A 115 19.06 3.00 -2.69
C ALA A 115 19.20 3.81 -1.38
N PRO A 116 20.02 3.36 -0.42
CA PRO A 116 20.25 4.11 0.82
C PRO A 116 20.75 5.54 0.56
N GLY A 117 20.15 6.52 1.25
CA GLY A 117 20.50 7.94 1.15
C GLY A 117 19.98 8.66 -0.11
N ALA A 118 19.41 7.93 -1.07
CA ALA A 118 18.87 8.53 -2.29
C ALA A 118 17.50 9.20 -2.06
N ARG A 119 17.08 10.01 -3.03
CA ARG A 119 15.80 10.72 -3.00
C ARG A 119 14.97 10.36 -4.22
N TYR A 120 13.68 10.09 -4.01
CA TYR A 120 12.78 9.68 -5.07
C TYR A 120 11.48 10.48 -5.10
N VAL A 121 10.92 10.61 -6.29
CA VAL A 121 9.57 11.13 -6.50
C VAL A 121 8.69 10.02 -7.05
N ILE A 122 7.53 9.83 -6.41
CA ILE A 122 6.53 8.86 -6.82
C ILE A 122 5.43 9.61 -7.58
N LYS A 123 5.25 9.30 -8.86
CA LYS A 123 4.27 9.92 -9.75
C LYS A 123 3.21 8.89 -10.13
N GLY A 124 2.00 9.36 -10.44
CA GLY A 124 0.92 8.48 -10.86
C GLY A 124 -0.42 8.85 -10.24
N GLY A 125 -1.28 7.86 -10.12
CA GLY A 125 -2.63 8.01 -9.57
C GLY A 125 -3.69 7.47 -10.50
N ILE A 126 -4.91 8.01 -10.36
CA ILE A 126 -6.07 7.61 -11.16
C ILE A 126 -6.22 8.50 -12.39
N VAL A 127 -6.42 7.87 -13.54
CA VAL A 127 -6.58 8.54 -14.83
C VAL A 127 -7.83 8.06 -15.55
N ASP A 128 -8.51 8.99 -16.19
CA ASP A 128 -9.57 8.66 -17.13
C ASP A 128 -8.95 8.27 -18.47
N ARG A 129 -9.30 7.08 -18.96
CA ARG A 129 -8.92 6.63 -20.30
C ARG A 129 -10.13 6.72 -21.22
N PRO A 130 -9.99 7.29 -22.43
CA PRO A 130 -11.07 7.25 -23.40
C PRO A 130 -11.47 5.79 -23.71
N GLY A 131 -12.72 5.43 -23.48
CA GLY A 131 -13.27 4.11 -23.81
C GLY A 131 -13.11 3.01 -22.76
N THR A 132 -12.51 3.26 -21.59
CA THR A 132 -12.49 2.30 -20.47
C THR A 132 -12.88 2.95 -19.15
N LEU A 133 -13.30 2.15 -18.17
CA LEU A 133 -13.32 2.58 -16.77
C LEU A 133 -11.90 3.01 -16.36
N SER A 134 -11.80 4.01 -15.49
CA SER A 134 -10.54 4.67 -15.11
C SER A 134 -9.44 3.69 -14.74
N GLY A 135 -8.24 3.94 -15.26
CA GLY A 135 -7.05 3.16 -14.98
C GLY A 135 -6.18 3.85 -13.93
N CYS A 136 -5.18 3.12 -13.46
CA CYS A 136 -4.14 3.67 -12.62
C CYS A 136 -2.76 3.32 -13.16
N TYR A 137 -1.82 4.21 -12.87
CA TYR A 137 -0.41 4.00 -13.16
C TYR A 137 0.40 4.58 -12.02
N ILE A 138 1.61 4.05 -11.85
CA ILE A 138 2.57 4.53 -10.87
C ILE A 138 3.96 4.40 -11.46
N GLU A 139 4.79 5.40 -11.25
CA GLU A 139 6.18 5.46 -11.67
C GLU A 139 7.00 6.10 -10.55
N ILE A 140 8.24 5.64 -10.39
CA ILE A 140 9.16 6.16 -9.38
C ILE A 140 10.40 6.65 -10.10
N PHE A 141 10.85 7.85 -9.75
CA PHE A 141 12.01 8.49 -10.34
C PHE A 141 13.01 8.83 -9.25
N ASP A 142 14.27 8.48 -9.49
CA ASP A 142 15.38 9.01 -8.73
C ASP A 142 15.53 10.51 -9.05
N VAL A 143 15.61 11.34 -8.00
CA VAL A 143 15.60 12.80 -8.13
C VAL A 143 16.90 13.31 -8.73
N ASP A 144 18.03 12.69 -8.40
CA ASP A 144 19.34 13.20 -8.74
C ASP A 144 19.75 12.78 -10.16
N SER A 145 19.41 11.56 -10.57
CA SER A 145 19.68 11.02 -11.90
C SER A 145 18.54 11.18 -12.90
N GLY A 146 17.30 11.39 -12.43
CA GLY A 146 16.09 11.36 -13.26
C GLY A 146 15.73 9.96 -13.77
N ALA A 147 16.48 8.92 -13.38
CA ALA A 147 16.26 7.56 -13.84
C ALA A 147 14.97 6.98 -13.25
N ARG A 148 14.24 6.21 -14.07
CA ARG A 148 13.09 5.44 -13.59
C ARG A 148 13.58 4.27 -12.75
N VAL A 149 13.03 4.13 -11.55
CA VAL A 149 13.30 2.99 -10.67
C VAL A 149 12.56 1.76 -11.20
N PRO A 150 13.23 0.60 -11.33
CA PRO A 150 12.59 -0.63 -11.76
C PRO A 150 11.47 -1.06 -10.81
N MET A 151 10.38 -1.57 -11.39
CA MET A 151 9.28 -2.17 -10.66
C MET A 151 9.12 -3.61 -11.13
N ALA A 152 9.10 -4.55 -10.20
CA ALA A 152 8.75 -5.93 -10.46
C ALA A 152 7.28 -6.17 -10.10
N ASP A 153 6.66 -7.14 -10.77
CA ASP A 153 5.33 -7.62 -10.39
C ASP A 153 5.36 -8.21 -8.98
N GLU A 154 4.21 -8.21 -8.31
CA GLU A 154 4.10 -8.82 -6.98
C GLU A 154 4.49 -10.31 -7.00
N PRO A 155 5.27 -10.78 -6.02
CA PRO A 155 5.53 -12.20 -5.88
C PRO A 155 4.22 -12.91 -5.51
N LYS A 156 3.90 -13.99 -6.23
CA LYS A 156 2.74 -14.84 -5.89
C LYS A 156 2.91 -15.38 -4.48
N ILE A 157 1.91 -15.15 -3.62
CA ILE A 157 1.92 -15.66 -2.25
C ILE A 157 1.99 -17.18 -2.28
N ASP A 158 3.10 -17.73 -1.80
CA ASP A 158 3.32 -19.16 -1.70
C ASP A 158 2.69 -19.70 -0.40
N ARG A 159 1.58 -20.43 -0.53
CA ARG A 159 0.82 -20.99 0.60
C ARG A 159 1.37 -22.36 1.01
N ASN A 160 2.60 -22.35 1.52
CA ASN A 160 3.37 -23.56 1.76
C ASN A 160 3.56 -23.89 3.25
N CYS A 161 2.84 -23.24 4.16
CA CYS A 161 2.91 -23.56 5.58
C CYS A 161 2.20 -24.89 5.90
N ALA A 162 2.62 -25.57 6.97
CA ALA A 162 2.21 -26.95 7.28
C ALA A 162 0.68 -27.17 7.31
N LEU A 163 -0.09 -26.22 7.85
CA LEU A 163 -1.54 -26.29 7.95
C LEU A 163 -2.27 -25.75 6.70
N ASP A 164 -1.58 -25.07 5.77
CA ASP A 164 -2.20 -24.66 4.50
C ASP A 164 -2.45 -25.86 3.57
N ARG A 165 -1.70 -26.95 3.80
CA ARG A 165 -1.80 -28.20 3.04
C ARG A 165 -2.86 -29.16 3.56
N LEU A 166 -3.48 -28.84 4.69
CA LEU A 166 -4.58 -29.65 5.21
C LEU A 166 -5.83 -29.41 4.34
N PRO A 167 -6.59 -30.46 3.99
CA PRO A 167 -7.86 -30.30 3.31
C PRO A 167 -8.79 -29.43 4.17
N THR A 168 -9.43 -28.44 3.55
CA THR A 168 -10.52 -27.70 4.19
C THR A 168 -11.66 -28.66 4.46
N LEU A 169 -11.96 -28.87 5.74
CA LEU A 169 -13.12 -29.65 6.23
C LEU A 169 -14.44 -29.01 5.80
#